data_AF-A0A836R9G5-F1
#
_entry.id   AF-A0A836R9G5-F1
#
_cell.length_a   1.000
_cell.length_b   1.000
_cell.length_c   1.000
_cell.angle_alpha   90.00
_cell.angle_beta   90.00
_cell.angle_gamma   90.00
#
_symmetry.space_group_name_H-M   'P 1'
#
loop_
_entity.id
_entity.type
_entity.pdbx_description
1 polymer ?
#
loop_
_entity_poly.entity_id
_entity_poly.type
_entity_poly.pdbx_seq_one_letter_code
_entity_poly.pdbx_strand_id
1 'polypeptide(L)' 'MTVNNPHIIINGRKSPYSLYDFNLATYDEKDMFDHKAARGFIDIFGLPLKVYSEVRRKIK' A
#
# COMPACT_ATOMS: atom_id res chain seq x y z
N MET A 1 18.27 12.43 10.73
CA MET A 1 17.39 12.53 11.92
C MET A 1 17.61 13.90 12.51
N THR A 2 16.54 14.60 12.85
CA THR A 2 16.61 15.92 13.51
C THR A 2 15.97 15.80 14.89
N VAL A 3 16.57 16.44 15.89
CA VAL A 3 16.05 16.48 17.26
C VAL A 3 15.57 17.90 17.55
N ASN A 4 14.27 18.04 17.78
CA ASN A 4 13.61 19.29 18.21
C ASN A 4 12.97 19.02 19.56
N ASN A 5 13.69 19.29 20.65
CA ASN A 5 13.34 18.91 22.02
C ASN A 5 11.83 19.07 22.35
N PRO A 6 11.10 18.01 22.77
CA PRO A 6 11.49 16.62 23.07
C PRO A 6 11.33 15.63 21.88
N HIS A 7 11.11 16.10 20.67
CA HIS A 7 10.79 15.28 19.50
C HIS A 7 12.02 14.86 18.69
N ILE A 8 11.99 13.63 18.21
CA ILE A 8 12.94 13.07 17.26
C ILE A 8 12.21 12.82 15.94
N ILE A 9 12.75 13.34 14.85
CA ILE A 9 12.19 13.21 13.50
C ILE A 9 13.17 12.42 12.63
N ILE A 10 12.68 11.36 11.99
CA ILE A 10 13.43 10.58 11.01
C ILE A 10 13.19 11.17 9.62
N ASN A 11 14.25 11.70 8.99
CA ASN A 11 14.14 12.45 7.74
C ASN A 11 14.62 11.64 6.51
N GLY A 12 15.01 10.38 6.69
CA GLY A 12 15.51 9.56 5.59
C GLY A 12 16.09 8.23 6.07
N ARG A 13 16.12 7.26 5.14
CA ARG A 13 16.74 5.94 5.33
C ARG A 13 17.47 5.53 4.06
N LYS A 14 18.56 4.78 4.20
CA LYS A 14 19.28 4.12 3.10
C LYS A 14 19.80 2.78 3.62
N SER A 15 19.77 1.77 2.77
CA SER A 15 20.35 0.44 3.07
C SER A 15 20.78 -0.21 1.76
N PRO A 16 21.94 -0.90 1.72
CA PRO A 16 22.29 -1.77 0.59
C PRO A 16 21.33 -2.97 0.46
N TYR A 17 20.57 -3.29 1.51
CA TYR A 17 19.56 -4.36 1.54
C TYR A 17 18.13 -3.78 1.62
N SER A 18 17.89 -2.64 0.96
CA SER A 18 16.56 -2.04 0.93
C SER A 18 15.58 -2.93 0.16
N LEU A 19 14.41 -3.20 0.76
CA LEU A 19 13.27 -3.79 0.04
C LEU A 19 12.39 -2.74 -0.65
N TYR A 20 12.66 -1.46 -0.40
CA TYR A 20 12.04 -0.39 -1.17
C TYR A 20 12.68 -0.32 -2.55
N ASP A 21 11.85 -0.43 -3.59
CA ASP A 21 12.18 -0.22 -4.99
C ASP A 21 11.47 1.04 -5.49
N PHE A 22 12.25 2.03 -5.95
CA PHE A 22 11.73 3.29 -6.43
C PHE A 22 10.89 3.14 -7.70
N ASN A 23 11.29 2.25 -8.62
CA ASN A 23 10.61 2.11 -9.91
C ASN A 23 9.23 1.46 -9.76
N LEU A 24 9.02 0.63 -8.73
CA LEU A 24 7.71 0.07 -8.39
C LEU A 24 6.80 1.04 -7.63
N ALA A 25 7.36 2.13 -7.07
CA ALA A 25 6.64 3.05 -6.20
C ALA A 25 6.41 4.44 -6.83
N THR A 26 7.09 4.75 -7.94
CA THR A 26 6.99 6.04 -8.60
C THR A 26 5.81 6.12 -9.56
N TYR A 27 5.40 7.35 -9.88
CA TYR A 27 4.48 7.68 -10.98
C TYR A 27 5.18 8.35 -12.16
N ASP A 28 6.51 8.46 -12.11
CA ASP A 28 7.31 9.00 -13.21
C ASP A 28 7.35 8.03 -14.40
N GLU A 29 7.98 8.44 -15.51
CA GLU A 29 8.12 7.64 -16.75
C GLU A 29 8.77 6.25 -16.55
N LYS A 30 9.45 6.03 -15.43
CA LYS A 30 10.10 4.76 -15.07
C LYS A 30 9.23 3.86 -14.17
N ASP A 31 7.94 4.15 -14.06
CA ASP A 31 7.00 3.30 -13.34
C ASP A 31 6.99 1.87 -13.91
N MET A 32 7.24 0.91 -13.04
CA MET A 32 7.27 -0.53 -13.34
C MET A 32 6.10 -1.30 -12.71
N PHE A 33 5.21 -0.63 -11.98
CA PHE A 33 4.07 -1.29 -11.36
C PHE A 33 3.00 -1.68 -12.39
N ASP A 34 2.58 -2.95 -12.41
CA ASP A 34 1.46 -3.38 -13.27
C ASP A 34 0.11 -3.01 -12.65
N HIS A 35 -0.37 -1.81 -12.99
CA HIS A 35 -1.67 -1.30 -12.55
C HIS A 35 -2.85 -2.19 -12.97
N LYS A 36 -2.72 -3.03 -14.01
CA LYS A 36 -3.82 -3.90 -14.45
C LYS A 36 -4.09 -5.01 -13.43
N ALA A 37 -3.04 -5.51 -12.77
CA ALA A 37 -3.15 -6.55 -11.75
C ALA A 37 -3.93 -6.08 -10.50
N ALA A 38 -3.91 -4.78 -10.21
CA ALA A 38 -4.52 -4.21 -9.01
C ALA A 38 -6.03 -4.47 -8.94
N ARG A 39 -6.75 -4.39 -10.07
CA ARG A 39 -8.21 -4.60 -10.09
C ARG A 39 -8.58 -6.01 -9.60
N GLY A 40 -7.97 -7.03 -10.19
CA GLY A 40 -8.24 -8.42 -9.81
C GLY A 40 -7.86 -8.72 -8.36
N PHE A 41 -6.76 -8.14 -7.89
CA PHE A 41 -6.38 -8.23 -6.48
C PHE A 41 -7.44 -7.62 -5.55
N ILE A 42 -7.90 -6.39 -5.83
CA ILE A 42 -8.91 -5.71 -4.99
C ILE A 42 -10.21 -6.51 -4.96
N ASP A 43 -10.66 -7.01 -6.12
CA ASP A 43 -11.90 -7.78 -6.24
C ASP A 43 -11.84 -9.06 -5.40
N ILE A 44 -10.74 -9.84 -5.52
CA ILE A 44 -10.58 -11.12 -4.80
C ILE A 44 -10.35 -10.88 -3.31
N PHE A 45 -9.44 -9.95 -2.96
CA PHE A 45 -9.09 -9.66 -1.57
C PHE A 45 -10.28 -9.08 -0.80
N GLY A 46 -11.11 -8.24 -1.45
CA GLY A 46 -12.31 -7.66 -0.87
C GLY A 46 -13.54 -8.59 -0.87
N LEU A 47 -13.50 -9.70 -1.61
CA LEU A 47 -14.65 -10.59 -1.78
C LEU A 47 -15.26 -11.08 -0.46
N PRO A 48 -14.50 -11.55 0.55
CA PRO A 48 -15.09 -12.04 1.79
C PRO A 48 -15.89 -10.97 2.53
N LEU A 49 -15.40 -9.72 2.54
CA LEU A 49 -16.07 -8.59 3.19
C LEU A 49 -17.36 -8.22 2.45
N LYS A 50 -17.33 -8.24 1.11
CA LYS A 50 -18.52 -7.99 0.28
C LYS A 50 -19.60 -9.02 0.57
N VAL A 51 -19.24 -10.31 0.57
CA VAL A 51 -20.17 -11.42 0.88
C VAL A 51 -20.75 -11.28 2.28
N TYR A 52 -19.92 -11.00 3.28
CA TYR A 52 -20.37 -10.78 4.65
C TYR A 52 -21.42 -9.66 4.74
N SER A 53 -21.15 -8.53 4.09
CA SER A 53 -22.07 -7.38 4.05
C SER A 53 -23.40 -7.73 3.35
N GLU A 54 -23.36 -8.49 2.25
CA GLU A 54 -24.55 -8.95 1.54
C GLU A 54 -25.41 -9.90 2.38
N VAL A 55 -24.79 -10.88 3.05
CA VAL A 55 -25.49 -11.83 3.93
C VAL A 55 -26.13 -11.09 5.10
N ARG A 56 -25.38 -10.20 5.77
CA ARG A 56 -25.92 -9.42 6.89
C ARG A 56 -27.06 -8.48 6.51
N ARG A 57 -27.01 -7.88 5.32
CA ARG A 57 -28.12 -7.05 4.83
C ARG A 57 -29.40 -7.84 4.58
N LYS A 58 -29.30 -9.11 4.19
CA LYS A 58 -30.47 -9.98 3.96
C LYS A 58 -31.13 -10.50 5.24
N ILE A 59 -30.39 -10.53 6.35
CA ILE A 59 -30.88 -10.98 7.66
C ILE A 59 -31.63 -9.87 8.41
N LYS A 60 -31.44 -8.61 8.00
CA LYS A 60 -32.07 -7.43 8.58
C LYS A 60 -33.34 -7.07 7.81
#